data_AF-A0A8T3QTJ3-F1
#
_entry.id   AF-A0A8T3QTJ3-F1
#
_cell.length_a   1.000
_cell.length_b   1.000
_cell.length_c   1.000
_cell.angle_alpha   90.00
_cell.angle_beta   90.00
_cell.angle_gamma   90.00
#
_symmetry.space_group_name_H-M   'P 1'
#
loop_
_entity.id
_entity.type
_entity.pdbx_description
1 polymer ?
#
loop_
_entity_poly.entity_id
_entity_poly.type
_entity_poly.pdbx_seq_one_letter_code
_entity_poly.pdbx_strand_id
1 'polypeptide(L)' 'MQTMQAAETTKVIYGVNELELDLAGKTVRGIWKTLEQVFNIPRDAVVTVNGTRADDDFVVHPGDEIEFQKAAGVKGQAI' A
#
# COMPACT_ATOMS: atom_id res chain seq x y z
N MET A 1 25.23 23.55 -8.48
CA MET A 1 24.84 22.15 -8.72
C MET A 1 23.57 21.91 -7.92
N GLN A 2 22.39 21.95 -8.55
CA GLN A 2 21.16 21.55 -7.90
C GLN A 2 21.10 20.03 -8.03
N THR A 3 21.31 19.32 -6.92
CA THR A 3 20.97 17.91 -6.84
C THR A 3 19.46 17.83 -7.01
N MET A 4 19.00 17.39 -8.18
CA MET A 4 17.60 17.03 -8.39
C MET A 4 17.31 15.91 -7.39
N GLN A 5 16.71 16.26 -6.26
CA GLN A 5 16.21 15.28 -5.30
C GLN A 5 15.12 14.54 -6.06
N ALA A 6 15.37 13.29 -6.43
CA ALA A 6 14.33 12.45 -7.02
C ALA A 6 13.14 12.53 -6.06
N ALA A 7 11.96 12.92 -6.58
CA ALA A 7 10.76 12.91 -5.77
C ALA A 7 10.62 11.48 -5.23
N GLU A 8 10.68 11.32 -3.91
CA GLU A 8 10.67 10.00 -3.28
C GLU A 8 9.29 9.38 -3.50
N THR A 9 9.19 8.58 -4.54
CA THR A 9 7.96 7.87 -4.92
C THR A 9 7.62 6.85 -3.84
N THR A 10 6.33 6.62 -3.66
CA THR A 10 5.82 5.56 -2.79
C THR A 10 5.86 4.25 -3.57
N LYS A 11 6.50 3.24 -3.01
CA LYS A 11 6.51 1.90 -3.57
C LYS A 11 5.21 1.19 -3.17
N VAL A 12 4.53 0.56 -4.12
CA VAL A 12 3.28 -0.18 -3.89
C VAL A 12 3.44 -1.62 -4.34
N ILE A 13 3.19 -2.55 -3.42
CA ILE A 13 3.29 -3.99 -3.65
C ILE A 13 1.92 -4.63 -3.48
N TYR A 14 1.54 -5.48 -4.43
CA TYR A 14 0.38 -6.38 -4.29
C TYR A 14 0.67 -7.73 -4.95
N GLY A 15 0.97 -8.73 -4.12
CA GLY A 15 1.40 -10.05 -4.59
C GLY A 15 2.70 -9.96 -5.37
N VAL A 16 2.65 -10.25 -6.67
CA VAL A 16 3.83 -10.17 -7.57
C VAL A 16 3.95 -8.82 -8.29
N ASN A 17 2.97 -7.92 -8.11
CA ASN A 17 2.98 -6.61 -8.75
C ASN A 17 3.68 -5.60 -7.85
N GLU A 18 4.55 -4.79 -8.45
CA GLU A 18 5.27 -3.70 -7.80
C GLU A 18 5.22 -2.46 -8.70
N LEU A 19 4.85 -1.32 -8.13
CA LEU A 19 4.83 -0.02 -8.82
C LEU A 19 5.41 1.07 -7.94
N GLU A 20 5.97 2.10 -8.57
CA GLU A 20 6.35 3.34 -7.91
C GLU A 20 5.37 4.44 -8.32
N LEU A 21 4.73 5.07 -7.34
CA LEU A 21 3.66 6.05 -7.55
C LEU A 21 3.85 7.28 -6.64
N ASP A 22 3.41 8.45 -7.10
CA ASP A 22 3.37 9.65 -6.26
C ASP A 22 2.09 9.65 -5.40
N LEU A 23 2.20 9.08 -4.19
CA LEU A 23 1.09 8.89 -3.26
C LEU A 23 1.28 9.59 -1.91
N ALA A 24 2.41 10.28 -1.73
CA ALA A 24 2.68 11.01 -0.49
C ALA A 24 1.57 12.02 -0.18
N GLY A 25 1.23 12.12 1.10
CA GLY A 25 0.14 12.98 1.61
C GLY A 25 -1.27 12.41 1.42
N LYS A 26 -1.42 11.23 0.77
CA LYS A 26 -2.71 10.52 0.73
C LYS A 26 -2.83 9.58 1.92
N THR A 27 -4.07 9.32 2.34
CA THR A 27 -4.34 8.26 3.31
C THR A 27 -4.35 6.90 2.63
N VAL A 28 -4.09 5.84 3.40
CA VAL A 28 -4.22 4.45 2.95
C VAL A 28 -5.58 4.21 2.30
N ARG A 29 -6.68 4.69 2.89
CA ARG A 29 -8.04 4.59 2.31
C ARG A 29 -8.15 5.28 0.95
N GLY A 30 -7.54 6.45 0.78
CA GLY A 30 -7.56 7.18 -0.50
C GLY A 30 -6.78 6.46 -1.60
N ILE A 31 -5.62 5.91 -1.24
CA ILE A 31 -4.79 5.11 -2.13
C ILE A 31 -5.54 3.84 -2.53
N TRP A 32 -6.13 3.14 -1.56
CA TRP A 32 -6.94 1.96 -1.79
C TRP A 32 -8.00 2.19 -2.86
N LYS A 33 -8.82 3.24 -2.73
CA LYS A 33 -9.88 3.56 -3.70
C LYS A 33 -9.35 3.78 -5.13
N THR A 34 -8.13 4.27 -5.24
CA THR A 34 -7.47 4.49 -6.53
C THR A 34 -7.02 3.16 -7.15
N LEU A 35 -6.50 2.25 -6.32
CA LEU A 35 -5.83 1.04 -6.76
C LEU A 35 -6.74 -0.19 -6.82
N GLU A 36 -7.84 -0.23 -6.07
CA GLU A 36 -8.73 -1.38 -6.00
C GLU A 36 -9.33 -1.73 -7.36
N GLN A 37 -9.65 -0.72 -8.19
CA GLN A 37 -10.18 -0.92 -9.53
C GLN A 37 -9.10 -1.38 -10.52
N VAL A 38 -7.85 -0.96 -10.32
CA VAL A 38 -6.73 -1.25 -11.22
C VAL A 38 -6.18 -2.66 -10.97
N PHE A 39 -6.01 -3.01 -9.69
CA PHE A 39 -5.37 -4.26 -9.27
C PHE A 39 -6.35 -5.31 -8.73
N ASN A 40 -7.64 -5.01 -8.69
CA ASN A 40 -8.68 -5.87 -8.11
C ASN A 40 -8.30 -6.31 -6.67
N ILE A 41 -7.89 -5.32 -5.86
CA ILE A 41 -7.48 -5.55 -4.47
C ILE A 41 -8.75 -5.76 -3.62
N PRO A 42 -8.89 -6.89 -2.91
CA PRO A 42 -10.10 -7.20 -2.16
C PRO A 42 -10.15 -6.37 -0.88
N ARG A 43 -11.33 -5.83 -0.50
CA ARG A 43 -11.48 -4.84 0.60
C ARG A 43 -10.99 -5.31 1.97
N ASP A 44 -10.83 -6.62 2.16
CA ASP A 44 -10.33 -7.25 3.37
C ASP A 44 -8.80 -7.44 3.38
N ALA A 45 -8.07 -7.00 2.34
CA ALA A 45 -6.61 -7.08 2.34
C ALA A 45 -6.02 -6.25 3.49
N VAL A 46 -5.00 -6.82 4.11
CA VAL A 46 -4.20 -6.16 5.14
C VAL A 46 -3.26 -5.17 4.47
N VAL A 47 -3.23 -3.94 4.96
CA VAL A 47 -2.26 -2.94 4.51
C VAL A 47 -1.15 -2.80 5.52
N THR A 48 0.10 -2.86 5.05
CA THR A 48 1.28 -2.49 5.82
C THR A 48 2.01 -1.34 5.15
N VAL A 49 2.54 -0.43 5.96
CA VAL A 49 3.47 0.62 5.54
C VAL A 49 4.82 0.34 6.19
N ASN A 50 5.87 0.20 5.38
CA ASN A 50 7.22 -0.16 5.81
C ASN A 50 7.24 -1.40 6.73
N GLY A 51 6.44 -2.42 6.37
CA GLY A 51 6.30 -3.67 7.14
C GLY A 51 5.45 -3.58 8.41
N THR A 52 4.91 -2.41 8.78
CA THR A 52 4.04 -2.23 9.94
C THR A 52 2.58 -2.09 9.50
N ARG A 53 1.65 -2.78 10.17
CA ARG A 53 0.22 -2.66 9.85
C ARG A 53 -0.24 -1.21 9.99
N ALA A 54 -0.84 -0.68 8.93
CA ALA A 54 -1.40 0.66 8.90
C ALA A 54 -2.93 0.59 8.90
N ASP A 55 -3.56 1.61 9.47
CA ASP A 55 -5.00 1.81 9.35
C ASP A 55 -5.35 2.64 8.12
N ASP A 56 -6.65 2.73 7.83
CA ASP A 56 -7.19 3.46 6.69
C ASP A 56 -6.87 4.97 6.70
N ASP A 57 -6.63 5.55 7.88
CA ASP A 57 -6.45 6.99 8.08
C ASP A 57 -4.97 7.40 8.16
N PHE A 58 -4.06 6.42 8.19
CA PHE A 58 -2.62 6.63 8.08
C PHE A 58 -2.27 7.41 6.80
N VAL A 59 -1.51 8.49 6.95
CA VAL A 59 -1.03 9.34 5.86
C VAL A 59 0.35 8.87 5.43
N VAL A 60 0.48 8.59 4.14
CA VAL A 60 1.72 8.09 3.53
C VAL A 60 2.72 9.22 3.34
N HIS A 61 3.98 8.94 3.63
CA HIS A 61 5.10 9.86 3.46
C HIS A 61 5.91 9.54 2.20
N PRO A 62 6.67 10.51 1.67
CA PRO A 62 7.59 10.25 0.57
C PRO A 62 8.56 9.11 0.91
N GLY A 63 8.78 8.20 -0.05
CA GLY A 63 9.66 7.04 0.11
C GLY A 63 9.08 5.84 0.87
N ASP A 64 7.85 5.93 1.39
CA ASP A 64 7.19 4.79 2.04
C ASP A 64 6.95 3.62 1.08
N GLU A 65 7.05 2.41 1.61
CA GLU A 65 6.61 1.18 0.95
C GLU A 65 5.24 0.76 1.50
N ILE A 66 4.25 0.66 0.64
CA ILE A 66 2.91 0.16 0.94
C ILE A 66 2.78 -1.24 0.36
N GLU A 67 2.37 -2.18 1.19
CA GLU A 67 2.04 -3.53 0.75
C GLU A 67 0.58 -3.84 1.07
N PHE A 68 -0.14 -4.31 0.04
CA PHE A 68 -1.46 -4.91 0.18
C PHE A 68 -1.28 -6.42 0.20
N GLN A 69 -1.70 -7.05 1.30
CA GLN A 69 -1.62 -8.50 1.47
C GLN A 69 -3.03 -9.05 1.50
N LYS A 70 -3.36 -9.99 0.61
CA LYS A 70 -4.63 -10.72 0.70
C LYS A 70 -4.76 -11.26 2.13
N ALA A 71 -5.94 -11.11 2.74
CA ALA A 71 -6.20 -11.75 4.02
C ALA A 71 -5.81 -13.22 3.88
N ALA A 72 -4.81 -13.66 4.64
CA ALA A 72 -4.42 -15.06 4.64
C ALA A 72 -5.67 -15.84 5.00
N GLY A 73 -6.18 -16.65 4.06
CA GLY A 73 -7.38 -17.46 4.28
C GLY A 73 -7.23 -18.14 5.63
N VAL A 74 -8.22 -17.96 6.50
CA VAL A 74 -8.18 -18.44 7.88
C VAL A 74 -7.87 -19.94 7.81
N LYS A 75 -6.63 -20.33 8.11
CA LYS A 75 -6.23 -21.73 8.04
C LYS A 75 -6.88 -22.43 9.23
N GLY A 76 -8.04 -23.02 8.98
CA GLY A 76 -8.78 -23.84 9.94
C GLY A 76 -9.48 -23.02 11.03
N GLN A 77 -10.73 -22.63 10.80
CA GLN A 77 -11.70 -22.72 11.90
C GLN A 77 -11.85 -24.22 12.20
N ALA A 78 -11.15 -24.68 13.23
CA ALA A 78 -11.45 -25.95 13.85
C ALA A 78 -12.88 -25.83 14.42
N ILE A 79 -13.83 -26.47 13.73
CA ILE A 79 -15.06 -26.96 14.36
C ILE A 79 -14.75 -28.26 15.09
#